data_AF-A0A7S3BT66-F1
#
_entry.id   AF-A0A7S3BT66-F1
#
_cell.length_a   1.000
_cell.length_b   1.000
_cell.length_c   1.000
_cell.angle_alpha   90.00
_cell.angle_beta   90.00
_cell.angle_gamma   90.00
#
_symmetry.space_group_name_H-M   'P 1'
#
loop_
_entity.id
_entity.type
_entity.pdbx_description
1 polymer ?
#
loop_
_entity_poly.entity_id
_entity_poly.type
_entity_poly.pdbx_seq_one_letter_code
_entity_poly.pdbx_strand_id
1 'polypeptide(L)'
;GYGGGGGDAGGVGRMVVHGGWDGKAWLGDAWLLSLHAQDGEDGVPATWQQLQLGGSPLPAPRNGHALVAAADGAPRLILFGGGGANGTLMNDAWSVDVEPDGASACSRLPSAAPLPQGRSGHSMARLGPVMVVCGGHGTSGWLQKTDKYLDDVWLLALPTLRWSRATCKAGADATPTPRAYHASAAVGGRVLVVGGYDGKQSLADCWWLALRDGAAAEAG
;
A
#
# COMPACT_ATOMS: atom_id res chain seq x y z
N GLY A 1 15.97 6.21 -31.30
CA GLY A 1 14.76 5.90 -32.06
C GLY A 1 14.41 4.44 -31.83
N TYR A 2 13.26 4.22 -31.20
CA TYR A 2 12.41 3.02 -31.20
C TYR A 2 11.02 3.64 -30.91
N GLY A 3 10.07 3.72 -31.84
CA GLY A 3 9.57 2.64 -32.68
C GLY A 3 8.26 2.16 -32.03
N GLY A 4 7.15 2.79 -32.43
CA GLY A 4 5.86 2.73 -31.75
C GLY A 4 5.03 1.46 -31.97
N GLY A 5 3.91 1.43 -31.25
CA GLY A 5 2.79 0.49 -31.32
C GLY A 5 2.10 0.52 -29.96
N GLY A 6 0.83 0.84 -29.78
CA GLY A 6 -0.29 1.09 -30.68
C GLY A 6 -1.54 0.95 -29.79
N GLY A 7 -2.37 1.98 -29.72
CA GLY A 7 -3.72 1.94 -29.14
C GLY A 7 -3.83 2.04 -27.62
N ASP A 8 -4.02 3.26 -27.11
CA ASP A 8 -5.25 3.56 -26.35
C ASP A 8 -5.47 5.09 -26.33
N ALA A 9 -6.07 5.63 -27.39
CA ALA A 9 -6.34 7.07 -27.54
C ALA A 9 -7.60 7.50 -26.74
N GLY A 10 -7.78 6.97 -25.53
CA GLY A 10 -8.95 7.24 -24.69
C GLY A 10 -8.89 6.61 -23.30
N GLY A 11 -7.69 6.49 -22.73
CA GLY A 11 -7.51 5.78 -21.45
C GLY A 11 -8.26 6.45 -20.29
N VAL A 12 -9.18 5.72 -19.68
CA VAL A 12 -9.84 6.16 -18.43
C VAL A 12 -8.88 5.94 -17.27
N GLY A 13 -8.39 7.01 -16.65
CA GLY A 13 -7.61 6.93 -15.43
C GLY A 13 -8.50 6.47 -14.28
N ARG A 14 -8.07 5.50 -13.46
CA ARG A 14 -8.89 4.98 -12.36
C ARG A 14 -8.15 4.95 -11.03
N MET A 15 -8.87 5.23 -9.95
CA MET A 15 -8.35 5.17 -8.60
C MET A 15 -9.42 4.58 -7.68
N VAL A 16 -9.00 3.68 -6.79
CA VAL A 16 -9.87 3.14 -5.74
C VAL A 16 -9.46 3.72 -4.41
N VAL A 17 -10.44 4.13 -3.63
CA VAL A 17 -10.31 4.57 -2.24
C VAL A 17 -11.07 3.58 -1.38
N HIS A 18 -10.51 3.17 -0.25
CA HIS A 18 -11.18 2.28 0.70
C HIS A 18 -11.05 2.84 2.12
N GLY A 19 -12.12 2.68 2.90
CA GLY A 19 -12.18 3.01 4.32
C GLY A 19 -11.91 4.47 4.66
N GLY A 20 -11.30 4.69 5.83
CA GLY A 20 -11.06 6.03 6.38
C GLY A 20 -11.75 6.26 7.72
N TRP A 21 -11.75 7.51 8.17
CA TRP A 21 -12.45 7.97 9.36
C TRP A 21 -13.16 9.29 9.05
N ASP A 22 -14.46 9.36 9.33
CA ASP A 22 -15.32 10.49 8.96
C ASP A 22 -15.52 11.51 10.09
N GLY A 23 -14.77 11.38 11.19
CA GLY A 23 -15.00 12.15 12.42
C GLY A 23 -15.76 11.38 13.50
N LYS A 24 -16.43 10.27 13.15
CA LYS A 24 -17.33 9.51 14.03
C LYS A 24 -17.05 8.02 14.03
N ALA A 25 -16.87 7.43 12.85
CA ALA A 25 -16.69 6.01 12.66
C ALA A 25 -15.54 5.73 11.70
N TRP A 26 -14.93 4.55 11.89
CA TRP A 26 -14.09 3.96 10.86
C TRP A 26 -15.00 3.43 9.76
N LEU A 27 -14.60 3.67 8.51
CA LEU A 27 -15.32 3.25 7.34
C LEU A 27 -14.68 1.99 6.73
N GLY A 28 -15.49 1.19 6.06
CA GLY A 28 -15.06 0.00 5.31
C GLY A 28 -15.67 -0.04 3.91
N ASP A 29 -16.16 1.10 3.43
CA ASP A 29 -16.66 1.25 2.07
C ASP A 29 -15.51 1.44 1.07
N ALA A 30 -15.80 1.21 -0.20
CA ALA A 30 -14.85 1.45 -1.28
C ALA A 30 -15.49 2.30 -2.37
N TRP A 31 -14.69 3.14 -3.00
CA TRP A 31 -15.10 4.10 -4.02
C TRP A 31 -14.15 4.04 -5.20
N LEU A 32 -14.70 4.01 -6.41
CA LEU A 32 -13.97 4.10 -7.66
C LEU A 32 -14.12 5.52 -8.23
N LEU A 33 -13.00 6.20 -8.40
CA LEU A 33 -12.86 7.40 -9.21
C LEU A 33 -12.46 7.00 -10.63
N SER A 34 -13.22 7.46 -11.62
CA SER A 34 -12.86 7.36 -13.04
C SER A 34 -12.63 8.75 -13.63
N LEU A 35 -11.51 8.92 -14.33
CA LEU A 35 -11.10 10.11 -15.05
C LEU A 35 -11.28 9.84 -16.54
N HIS A 36 -12.11 10.61 -17.20
CA HIS A 36 -12.48 10.39 -18.60
C HIS A 36 -11.61 11.31 -19.46
N ALA A 37 -10.61 10.74 -20.14
CA ALA A 37 -9.80 11.51 -21.08
C ALA A 37 -10.71 12.03 -22.21
N GLN A 38 -10.67 13.34 -22.46
CA GLN A 38 -11.28 13.95 -23.63
C GLN A 38 -10.24 14.82 -24.34
N ASP A 39 -10.20 14.71 -25.66
CA ASP A 39 -9.32 15.54 -26.49
C ASP A 39 -9.87 16.98 -26.54
N GLY A 40 -9.06 17.95 -26.12
CA GLY A 40 -9.24 19.36 -26.50
C GLY A 40 -10.20 20.22 -25.67
N GLU A 41 -10.66 19.77 -24.49
CA GLU A 41 -11.44 20.62 -23.57
C GLU A 41 -10.67 21.03 -22.29
N ASP A 42 -11.07 22.15 -21.69
CA ASP A 42 -10.55 22.64 -20.41
C ASP A 42 -11.05 21.75 -19.26
N GLY A 43 -10.29 20.71 -18.94
CA GLY A 43 -10.50 19.84 -17.78
C GLY A 43 -10.68 18.36 -18.13
N VAL A 44 -10.46 17.50 -17.14
CA VAL A 44 -10.69 16.04 -17.27
C VAL A 44 -11.93 15.70 -16.45
N PRO A 45 -13.08 15.36 -17.09
CA PRO A 45 -14.27 14.94 -16.35
C PRO A 45 -13.97 13.76 -15.44
N ALA A 46 -14.57 13.77 -14.25
CA ALA A 46 -14.35 12.74 -13.24
C ALA A 46 -15.67 12.29 -12.62
N THR A 47 -15.81 10.98 -12.38
CA THR A 47 -17.00 10.39 -11.77
C THR A 47 -16.63 9.49 -10.60
N TRP A 48 -17.38 9.61 -9.50
CA TRP A 48 -17.29 8.71 -8.36
C TRP A 48 -18.41 7.67 -8.40
N GLN A 49 -18.06 6.43 -8.12
CA GLN A 49 -19.00 5.33 -7.94
C GLN A 49 -18.65 4.57 -6.67
N GLN A 50 -19.62 4.35 -5.79
CA GLN A 50 -19.42 3.46 -4.65
C GLN A 50 -19.37 2.02 -5.14
N LEU A 51 -18.31 1.30 -4.75
CA LEU A 51 -18.15 -0.12 -5.07
C LEU A 51 -18.88 -0.97 -4.03
N GLN A 52 -19.65 -1.94 -4.50
CA GLN A 52 -20.21 -2.99 -3.67
C GLN A 52 -19.26 -4.18 -3.70
N LEU A 53 -18.35 -4.24 -2.73
CA LEU A 53 -17.35 -5.31 -2.64
C LEU A 53 -18.04 -6.65 -2.41
N GLY A 54 -17.93 -7.56 -3.38
CA GLY A 54 -18.32 -8.95 -3.23
C GLY A 54 -17.34 -9.74 -2.36
N GLY A 55 -17.77 -10.90 -1.86
CA GLY A 55 -16.98 -11.77 -1.00
C GLY A 55 -17.38 -11.71 0.48
N SER A 56 -16.97 -12.71 1.25
CA SER A 56 -17.22 -12.77 2.70
C SER A 56 -16.16 -13.63 3.40
N PRO A 57 -15.58 -13.18 4.52
CA PRO A 57 -15.77 -11.86 5.14
C PRO A 57 -15.14 -10.73 4.30
N LEU A 58 -15.51 -9.47 4.59
CA LEU A 58 -14.87 -8.26 4.06
C LEU A 58 -13.87 -7.66 5.07
N PRO A 59 -12.94 -6.79 4.65
CA PRO A 59 -12.05 -6.09 5.57
C PRO A 59 -12.85 -5.29 6.60
N ALA A 60 -12.50 -5.43 7.88
CA ALA A 60 -13.08 -4.59 8.92
C ALA A 60 -12.84 -3.09 8.64
N PRO A 61 -13.75 -2.19 9.04
CA PRO A 61 -13.57 -0.74 8.88
C PRO A 61 -12.28 -0.23 9.50
N ARG A 62 -11.53 0.60 8.76
CA ARG A 62 -10.15 0.96 9.09
C ARG A 62 -9.66 2.25 8.44
N ASN A 63 -8.70 2.93 9.06
CA ASN A 63 -7.95 4.05 8.48
C ASN A 63 -6.43 3.81 8.59
N GLY A 64 -5.62 4.63 7.90
CA GLY A 64 -4.15 4.52 7.93
C GLY A 64 -3.60 3.18 7.39
N HIS A 65 -4.41 2.43 6.65
CA HIS A 65 -3.96 1.32 5.83
C HIS A 65 -3.40 1.84 4.50
N ALA A 66 -2.69 0.99 3.77
CA ALA A 66 -2.23 1.29 2.42
C ALA A 66 -2.88 0.36 1.39
N LEU A 67 -3.06 0.88 0.17
CA LEU A 67 -3.65 0.19 -0.97
C LEU A 67 -2.76 0.41 -2.20
N VAL A 68 -2.30 -0.66 -2.86
CA VAL A 68 -1.41 -0.56 -4.03
C VAL A 68 -1.81 -1.56 -5.12
N ALA A 69 -1.75 -1.15 -6.38
CA ALA A 69 -2.04 -2.01 -7.52
C ALA A 69 -0.98 -3.10 -7.72
N ALA A 70 -1.42 -4.36 -7.82
CA ALA A 70 -0.57 -5.52 -8.06
C ALA A 70 0.14 -5.47 -9.42
N ALA A 71 -0.51 -4.85 -10.42
CA ALA A 71 -0.01 -4.70 -11.80
C ALA A 71 0.52 -6.01 -12.39
N ASP A 72 -0.19 -7.11 -12.09
CA ASP A 72 0.02 -8.47 -12.61
C ASP A 72 -0.75 -8.72 -13.92
N GLY A 73 -1.21 -7.65 -14.59
CA GLY A 73 -2.05 -7.69 -15.78
C GLY A 73 -3.56 -7.72 -15.48
N ALA A 74 -3.95 -7.86 -14.21
CA ALA A 74 -5.33 -7.75 -13.75
C ALA A 74 -5.57 -6.43 -12.99
N PRO A 75 -6.81 -5.91 -12.93
CA PRO A 75 -7.16 -4.73 -12.15
C PRO A 75 -7.30 -5.08 -10.66
N ARG A 76 -6.20 -5.55 -10.07
CA ARG A 76 -6.11 -6.03 -8.69
C ARG A 76 -5.35 -5.05 -7.81
N LEU A 77 -5.87 -4.81 -6.62
CA LEU A 77 -5.26 -4.01 -5.57
C LEU A 77 -4.98 -4.86 -4.34
N ILE A 78 -3.90 -4.54 -3.63
CA ILE A 78 -3.55 -5.16 -2.35
C ILE A 78 -3.71 -4.12 -1.25
N LEU A 79 -4.57 -4.43 -0.29
CA LEU A 79 -4.75 -3.68 0.95
C LEU A 79 -3.95 -4.33 2.06
N PHE A 80 -3.29 -3.54 2.90
CA PHE A 80 -2.61 -4.05 4.09
C PHE A 80 -2.78 -3.15 5.32
N GLY A 81 -2.97 -3.80 6.47
CA GLY A 81 -2.92 -3.18 7.79
C GLY A 81 -4.01 -2.15 8.07
N GLY A 82 -3.66 -1.11 8.83
CA GLY A 82 -4.56 -0.05 9.28
C GLY A 82 -4.95 -0.17 10.74
N GLY A 83 -5.64 0.87 11.23
CA GLY A 83 -6.25 0.93 12.55
C GLY A 83 -7.77 0.96 12.46
N GLY A 84 -8.44 0.22 13.34
CA GLY A 84 -9.89 0.26 13.51
C GLY A 84 -10.30 0.75 14.91
N ALA A 85 -11.56 0.53 15.25
CA ALA A 85 -12.10 0.89 16.56
C ALA A 85 -11.29 0.30 17.73
N ASN A 86 -11.32 0.99 18.87
CA ASN A 86 -10.64 0.61 20.12
C ASN A 86 -9.10 0.51 20.01
N GLY A 87 -8.50 1.19 19.02
CA GLY A 87 -7.06 1.16 18.78
C GLY A 87 -6.56 -0.19 18.24
N THR A 88 -7.44 -0.96 17.59
CA THR A 88 -7.08 -2.25 17.01
C THR A 88 -6.20 -2.03 15.78
N LEU A 89 -4.95 -2.48 15.83
CA LEU A 89 -4.05 -2.45 14.68
C LEU A 89 -4.10 -3.79 13.94
N MET A 90 -4.35 -3.71 12.64
CA MET A 90 -4.55 -4.87 11.77
C MET A 90 -3.24 -5.23 11.06
N ASN A 91 -3.04 -6.53 10.82
CA ASN A 91 -1.92 -7.08 10.04
C ASN A 91 -2.39 -8.05 8.95
N ASP A 92 -3.67 -7.99 8.60
CA ASP A 92 -4.24 -8.75 7.49
C ASP A 92 -3.95 -8.05 6.16
N ALA A 93 -3.90 -8.85 5.10
CA ALA A 93 -3.78 -8.39 3.73
C ALA A 93 -4.99 -8.87 2.93
N TRP A 94 -5.45 -8.05 2.00
CA TRP A 94 -6.65 -8.33 1.20
C TRP A 94 -6.38 -8.04 -0.27
N SER A 95 -6.91 -8.89 -1.15
CA SER A 95 -7.02 -8.63 -2.58
C SER A 95 -8.35 -7.96 -2.85
N VAL A 96 -8.34 -6.91 -3.66
CA VAL A 96 -9.54 -6.26 -4.19
C VAL A 96 -9.41 -6.25 -5.71
N ASP A 97 -10.18 -7.10 -6.37
CA ASP A 97 -10.28 -7.14 -7.83
C ASP A 97 -11.40 -6.17 -8.24
N VAL A 98 -11.14 -5.27 -9.20
CA VAL A 98 -12.08 -4.22 -9.63
C VAL A 98 -12.22 -4.21 -11.15
N GLU A 99 -13.34 -4.72 -11.63
CA GLU A 99 -13.64 -4.73 -13.06
C GLU A 99 -14.01 -3.35 -13.60
N PRO A 100 -13.91 -3.15 -14.92
CA PRO A 100 -14.21 -1.86 -15.55
C PRO A 100 -15.63 -1.32 -15.36
N ASP A 101 -16.60 -2.19 -15.14
CA ASP A 101 -18.00 -1.85 -14.88
C ASP A 101 -18.29 -1.60 -13.40
N GLY A 102 -17.27 -1.68 -12.54
CA GLY A 102 -17.37 -1.53 -11.10
C GLY A 102 -17.75 -2.81 -10.35
N ALA A 103 -17.94 -3.95 -11.03
CA ALA A 103 -18.01 -5.23 -10.34
C ALA A 103 -16.69 -5.47 -9.59
N SER A 104 -16.79 -5.89 -8.33
CA SER A 104 -15.60 -6.05 -7.50
C SER A 104 -15.73 -7.22 -6.55
N ALA A 105 -14.61 -7.89 -6.33
CA ALA A 105 -14.49 -9.01 -5.41
C ALA A 105 -13.34 -8.77 -4.45
N CYS A 106 -13.60 -9.04 -3.17
CA CYS A 106 -12.61 -8.92 -2.12
C CYS A 106 -12.39 -10.28 -1.45
N SER A 107 -11.12 -10.61 -1.23
CA SER A 107 -10.74 -11.84 -0.54
C SER A 107 -9.54 -11.61 0.38
N ARG A 108 -9.55 -12.28 1.52
CA ARG A 108 -8.44 -12.22 2.48
C ARG A 108 -7.27 -13.05 1.95
N LEU A 109 -6.08 -12.46 1.93
CA LEU A 109 -4.88 -13.17 1.51
C LEU A 109 -4.38 -14.09 2.64
N PRO A 110 -3.65 -15.16 2.30
CA PRO A 110 -3.05 -16.05 3.30
C PRO A 110 -2.16 -15.29 4.29
N SER A 111 -2.34 -15.60 5.58
CA SER A 111 -1.55 -15.03 6.67
C SER A 111 -0.76 -16.15 7.36
N ALA A 112 0.38 -16.53 6.78
CA ALA A 112 1.31 -17.49 7.38
C ALA A 112 2.61 -16.78 7.77
N ALA A 113 3.14 -17.09 8.95
CA ALA A 113 4.38 -16.52 9.44
C ALA A 113 5.56 -16.81 8.48
N PRO A 114 6.53 -15.89 8.35
CA PRO A 114 6.64 -14.61 9.05
C PRO A 114 5.63 -13.57 8.54
N LEU A 115 5.13 -12.69 9.41
CA LEU A 115 4.19 -11.62 9.04
C LEU A 115 4.60 -10.30 9.72
N PRO A 116 4.33 -9.16 9.08
CA PRO A 116 4.44 -7.88 9.77
C PRO A 116 3.45 -7.85 10.96
N GLN A 117 3.84 -7.16 12.03
CA GLN A 117 2.91 -6.86 13.12
C GLN A 117 1.81 -5.89 12.66
N GLY A 118 0.73 -5.83 13.45
CA GLY A 118 -0.36 -4.87 13.24
C GLY A 118 0.16 -3.45 13.24
N ARG A 119 -0.18 -2.68 12.20
CA ARG A 119 0.38 -1.34 12.00
C ARG A 119 -0.55 -0.40 11.25
N SER A 120 -0.47 0.89 11.55
CA SER A 120 -1.16 1.97 10.85
C SER A 120 -0.18 3.07 10.43
N GLY A 121 -0.57 3.92 9.48
CA GLY A 121 0.24 5.01 8.94
C GLY A 121 1.52 4.55 8.24
N HIS A 122 1.59 3.30 7.81
CA HIS A 122 2.67 2.81 6.95
C HIS A 122 2.39 3.22 5.51
N SER A 123 3.42 3.21 4.67
CA SER A 123 3.27 3.39 3.23
C SER A 123 3.56 2.09 2.48
N MET A 124 3.04 1.98 1.26
CA MET A 124 3.34 0.86 0.37
C MET A 124 3.70 1.34 -1.02
N ALA A 125 4.59 0.61 -1.68
CA ALA A 125 4.91 0.80 -3.09
C ALA A 125 5.23 -0.54 -3.75
N ARG A 126 4.90 -0.69 -5.04
CA ARG A 126 5.24 -1.89 -5.80
C ARG A 126 6.58 -1.71 -6.52
N LEU A 127 7.47 -2.68 -6.33
CA LEU A 127 8.72 -2.78 -7.08
C LEU A 127 8.79 -4.14 -7.79
N GLY A 128 8.52 -4.17 -9.09
CA GLY A 128 8.47 -5.42 -9.85
C GLY A 128 7.43 -6.40 -9.27
N PRO A 129 7.80 -7.67 -9.00
CA PRO A 129 6.88 -8.67 -8.45
C PRO A 129 6.69 -8.57 -6.92
N VAL A 130 7.17 -7.50 -6.28
CA VAL A 130 7.18 -7.34 -4.83
C VAL A 130 6.42 -6.08 -4.41
N MET A 131 5.57 -6.20 -3.40
CA MET A 131 5.05 -5.06 -2.65
C MET A 131 5.97 -4.78 -1.48
N VAL A 132 6.36 -3.51 -1.32
CA VAL A 132 7.19 -3.03 -0.24
C VAL A 132 6.30 -2.28 0.75
N VAL A 133 6.39 -2.63 2.03
CA VAL A 133 5.74 -1.94 3.15
C VAL A 133 6.82 -1.25 3.98
N CYS A 134 6.69 0.06 4.20
CA CYS A 134 7.66 0.85 4.96
C CYS A 134 7.04 1.38 6.26
N GLY A 135 7.68 1.09 7.39
CA GLY A 135 7.40 1.72 8.69
C GLY A 135 5.95 1.60 9.16
N GLY A 136 5.41 2.72 9.64
CA GLY A 136 4.12 2.82 10.35
C GLY A 136 4.31 2.88 11.86
N HIS A 137 3.21 2.85 12.60
CA HIS A 137 3.23 2.68 14.06
C HIS A 137 2.49 1.41 14.45
N GLY A 138 3.09 0.68 15.39
CA GLY A 138 2.52 -0.45 16.11
C GLY A 138 2.22 -0.09 17.57
N THR A 139 2.03 -1.10 18.41
CA THR A 139 1.93 -0.94 19.88
C THR A 139 3.16 -1.53 20.56
N SER A 140 3.59 -0.94 21.69
CA SER A 140 4.70 -1.47 22.51
C SER A 140 4.43 -2.79 23.21
N GLY A 141 3.21 -3.34 23.10
CA GLY A 141 2.83 -4.65 23.63
C GLY A 141 1.48 -4.63 24.32
N TRP A 142 1.15 -5.71 25.02
CA TRP A 142 -0.15 -5.85 25.70
C TRP A 142 -0.22 -5.06 27.02
N LEU A 143 0.90 -4.97 27.77
CA LEU A 143 0.93 -4.29 29.07
C LEU A 143 0.99 -2.76 28.98
N GLN A 144 1.60 -2.21 27.92
CA GLN A 144 1.62 -0.77 27.65
C GLN A 144 1.21 -0.55 26.20
N LYS A 145 0.06 0.10 26.00
CA LYS A 145 -0.43 0.53 24.70
C LYS A 145 0.08 1.94 24.40
N THR A 146 1.38 2.10 24.22
CA THR A 146 1.93 3.31 23.61
C THR A 146 2.27 3.03 22.15
N ASP A 147 2.14 4.07 21.32
CA ASP A 147 2.52 3.97 19.92
C ASP A 147 4.03 3.74 19.81
N LYS A 148 4.38 2.68 19.08
CA LYS A 148 5.76 2.37 18.71
C LYS A 148 5.94 2.59 17.21
N TYR A 149 6.63 3.66 16.85
CA TYR A 149 7.00 3.94 15.47
C TYR A 149 8.02 2.92 14.96
N LEU A 150 7.91 2.57 13.68
CA LEU A 150 8.63 1.45 13.07
C LEU A 150 9.52 1.95 11.92
N ASP A 151 10.68 1.33 11.80
CA ASP A 151 11.69 1.51 10.74
C ASP A 151 11.87 0.24 9.89
N ASP A 152 11.07 -0.79 10.14
CA ASP A 152 11.16 -2.05 9.42
C ASP A 152 10.56 -1.94 8.01
N VAL A 153 11.13 -2.73 7.11
CA VAL A 153 10.65 -2.90 5.74
C VAL A 153 10.22 -4.34 5.55
N TRP A 154 8.99 -4.52 5.05
CA TRP A 154 8.44 -5.82 4.72
C TRP A 154 8.19 -5.94 3.23
N LEU A 155 8.38 -7.16 2.72
CA LEU A 155 8.21 -7.51 1.32
C LEU A 155 7.13 -8.57 1.22
N LEU A 156 6.13 -8.34 0.38
CA LEU A 156 5.16 -9.34 -0.04
C LEU A 156 5.46 -9.72 -1.49
N ALA A 157 5.94 -10.95 -1.71
CA ALA A 157 6.10 -11.49 -3.05
C ALA A 157 4.71 -11.77 -3.65
N LEU A 158 4.31 -11.03 -4.68
CA LEU A 158 2.99 -11.13 -5.29
C LEU A 158 2.69 -12.51 -5.89
N PRO A 159 3.62 -13.19 -6.58
CA PRO A 159 3.32 -14.50 -7.18
C PRO A 159 3.00 -15.59 -6.15
N THR A 160 3.61 -15.53 -4.97
CA THR A 160 3.48 -16.56 -3.94
C THR A 160 2.67 -16.11 -2.72
N LEU A 161 2.36 -14.82 -2.64
CA LEU A 161 1.75 -14.15 -1.48
C LEU A 161 2.50 -14.45 -0.17
N ARG A 162 3.82 -14.50 -0.24
CA ARG A 162 4.69 -14.78 0.91
C ARG A 162 5.33 -13.50 1.42
N TRP A 163 5.24 -13.31 2.71
CA TRP A 163 5.87 -12.21 3.42
C TRP A 163 7.30 -12.55 3.79
N SER A 164 8.17 -11.54 3.75
CA SER A 164 9.52 -11.60 4.30
C SER A 164 9.91 -10.22 4.84
N ARG A 165 10.79 -10.19 5.84
CA ARG A 165 11.34 -8.95 6.36
C ARG A 165 12.62 -8.63 5.63
N ALA A 166 12.73 -7.42 5.07
CA ALA A 166 13.96 -6.99 4.43
C ALA A 166 15.03 -6.69 5.49
N THR A 167 16.29 -7.01 5.16
CA THR A 167 17.44 -6.57 5.95
C THR A 167 17.92 -5.25 5.36
N CYS A 168 17.58 -4.14 6.00
CA CYS A 168 18.02 -2.82 5.58
C CYS A 168 19.44 -2.56 6.10
N LYS A 169 20.37 -2.29 5.19
CA LYS A 169 21.70 -1.76 5.54
C LYS A 169 21.64 -0.24 5.48
N ALA A 170 22.30 0.42 6.42
CA ALA A 170 22.53 1.85 6.32
C ALA A 170 23.19 2.18 4.97
N GLY A 171 22.84 3.32 4.40
CA GLY A 171 23.64 3.92 3.34
C GLY A 171 25.02 4.34 3.86
N ALA A 172 25.72 5.17 3.10
CA ALA A 172 27.03 5.68 3.51
C ALA A 172 26.97 6.39 4.89
N ASP A 173 25.85 7.07 5.21
CA ASP A 173 25.82 8.01 6.34
C ASP A 173 24.67 7.82 7.35
N ALA A 174 23.58 7.12 7.03
CA ALA A 174 22.43 6.93 7.94
C ALA A 174 21.39 5.91 7.46
N THR A 175 20.45 5.59 8.36
CA THR A 175 19.14 4.98 8.07
C THR A 175 18.01 5.95 8.42
N PRO A 176 16.83 5.85 7.78
CA PRO A 176 15.65 6.58 8.22
C PRO A 176 15.35 6.25 9.68
N THR A 177 14.95 7.26 10.46
CA THR A 177 14.36 7.05 11.78
C THR A 177 13.02 6.30 11.66
N PRO A 178 12.61 5.55 12.71
CA PRO A 178 11.27 4.97 12.77
C PRO A 178 10.19 6.03 12.55
N ARG A 179 9.19 5.74 11.71
CA ARG A 179 8.24 6.77 11.26
C ARG A 179 6.90 6.21 10.79
N ALA A 180 5.86 7.02 10.94
CA ALA A 180 4.53 6.79 10.37
C ALA A 180 4.04 8.03 9.60
N TYR A 181 2.91 7.90 8.90
CA TYR A 181 2.25 8.96 8.13
C TYR A 181 3.14 9.61 7.06
N HIS A 182 4.08 8.85 6.51
CA HIS A 182 4.92 9.25 5.39
C HIS A 182 4.31 8.79 4.07
N ALA A 183 4.74 9.39 2.96
CA ALA A 183 4.39 8.95 1.62
C ALA A 183 5.52 8.10 1.03
N SER A 184 5.18 7.15 0.16
CA SER A 184 6.16 6.43 -0.66
C SER A 184 5.70 6.21 -2.08
N ALA A 185 6.64 6.21 -3.03
CA ALA A 185 6.37 5.88 -4.43
C ALA A 185 7.52 5.10 -5.03
N ALA A 186 7.21 4.19 -5.96
CA ALA A 186 8.22 3.52 -6.77
C ALA A 186 8.67 4.44 -7.91
N VAL A 187 9.96 4.74 -7.99
CA VAL A 187 10.57 5.62 -8.98
C VAL A 187 11.88 5.02 -9.45
N GLY A 188 12.03 4.76 -10.75
CA GLY A 188 13.30 4.32 -11.36
C GLY A 188 13.89 3.04 -10.73
N GLY A 189 13.05 2.07 -10.37
CA GLY A 189 13.52 0.81 -9.76
C GLY A 189 13.85 0.91 -8.27
N ARG A 190 13.46 2.01 -7.61
CA ARG A 190 13.65 2.23 -6.17
C ARG A 190 12.35 2.72 -5.54
N VAL A 191 12.27 2.72 -4.22
CA VAL A 191 11.17 3.35 -3.48
C VAL A 191 11.69 4.64 -2.85
N LEU A 192 11.05 5.76 -3.18
CA LEU A 192 11.25 7.04 -2.50
C LEU A 192 10.31 7.09 -1.30
N VAL A 193 10.81 7.44 -0.12
CA VAL A 193 10.04 7.69 1.10
C VAL A 193 10.23 9.15 1.50
N VAL A 194 9.15 9.88 1.76
CA VAL A 194 9.19 11.31 2.07
C VAL A 194 8.45 11.62 3.36
N GLY A 195 9.14 12.34 4.26
CA GLY A 195 8.60 12.89 5.50
C GLY A 195 8.14 11.83 6.50
N GLY A 196 7.02 12.13 7.17
CA GLY A 196 6.43 11.34 8.24
C GLY A 196 6.60 11.96 9.63
N TYR A 197 6.27 11.20 10.65
CA TYR A 197 6.39 11.57 12.07
C TYR A 197 7.07 10.44 12.83
N ASP A 198 8.07 10.76 13.64
CA ASP A 198 8.91 9.78 14.38
C ASP A 198 8.46 9.53 15.83
N GLY A 199 7.31 10.08 16.22
CA GLY A 199 6.85 10.09 17.61
C GLY A 199 7.23 11.36 18.39
N LYS A 200 8.07 12.23 17.82
CA LYS A 200 8.50 13.50 18.44
C LYS A 200 8.29 14.70 17.52
N GLN A 201 8.60 14.57 16.23
CA GLN A 201 8.54 15.67 15.28
C GLN A 201 8.14 15.21 13.88
N SER A 202 7.57 16.15 13.11
CA SER A 202 7.37 15.98 11.68
C SER A 202 8.69 16.06 10.95
N LEU A 203 8.89 15.16 10.00
CA LEU A 203 10.12 15.00 9.24
C LEU A 203 9.96 15.65 7.86
N ALA A 204 11.01 16.33 7.41
CA ALA A 204 11.10 16.94 6.09
C ALA A 204 12.19 16.30 5.22
N ASP A 205 12.67 15.11 5.62
CA ASP A 205 13.69 14.34 4.92
C ASP A 205 13.09 13.44 3.83
N CYS A 206 13.95 12.91 2.97
CA CYS A 206 13.58 11.90 1.99
C CYS A 206 14.65 10.80 1.93
N TRP A 207 14.21 9.59 1.60
CA TRP A 207 15.05 8.40 1.62
C TRP A 207 14.79 7.55 0.39
N TRP A 208 15.87 7.01 -0.17
CA TRP A 208 15.80 6.00 -1.21
C TRP A 208 15.99 4.61 -0.61
N LEU A 209 15.03 3.74 -0.85
CA LEU A 209 15.15 2.31 -0.65
C LEU A 209 15.39 1.63 -2.00
N ALA A 210 16.50 0.93 -2.13
CA ALA A 210 16.80 0.10 -3.29
C ALA A 210 16.85 -1.37 -2.84
N LEU A 211 16.06 -2.23 -3.49
CA LEU A 211 16.24 -3.67 -3.35
C LEU A 211 17.49 -4.06 -4.15
N ARG A 212 18.41 -4.78 -3.52
CA ARG A 212 19.56 -5.37 -4.19
C ARG A 212 19.28 -6.85 -4.34
N ASP A 213 19.57 -7.41 -5.51
CA ASP A 213 19.48 -8.85 -5.72
C ASP A 213 20.42 -9.54 -4.73
N GLY A 214 19.85 -10.42 -3.90
CA GLY A 214 20.59 -11.08 -2.83
C GLY A 214 19.95 -12.38 -2.35
N ALA A 215 19.06 -13.01 -3.14
CA ALA A 215 18.47 -14.31 -2.81
C ALA A 215 17.79 -15.01 -4.00
N ALA A 216 18.39 -14.98 -5.20
CA ALA A 216 17.89 -15.75 -6.35
C ALA A 216 18.99 -16.54 -7.11
N ALA A 217 20.19 -16.64 -6.54
CA ALA A 217 21.26 -17.49 -7.06
C ALA A 217 21.97 -18.10 -5.85
N GLU A 218 21.59 -19.31 -5.47
CA GLU A 218 22.31 -20.31 -4.67
C GLU A 218 21.25 -21.34 -4.19
N ALA A 219 20.66 -22.05 -5.15
CA ALA A 219 19.96 -23.32 -4.95
C ALA A 219 19.91 -24.04 -6.31
N GLY A 220 21.10 -24.22 -6.89
CA GLY A 220 21.36 -25.25 -7.89
C GLY A 220 21.93 -26.47 -7.21
#